data_AF-W9C955-F1
#
_entry.id   AF-W9C955-F1
#
_cell.length_a   1.000
_cell.length_b   1.000
_cell.length_c   1.000
_cell.angle_alpha   90.00
_cell.angle_beta   90.00
_cell.angle_gamma   90.00
#
_symmetry.space_group_name_H-M   'P 1'
#
loop_
_entity.id
_entity.type
_entity.pdbx_description
1 polymer ?
#
loop_
_entity_poly.entity_id
_entity_poly.type
_entity_poly.pdbx_seq_one_letter_code
_entity_poly.pdbx_strand_id
1 'polypeptide(L)'
;MTWPSIAANITSYNKTSKEKFIKEVEAAVGPEGFMIFGEFNHGSWLPLFNVDTNPHLEIKRIILGNPLIAITMLSQSSKSLNAGLFVPVEILVRELPGEKGTEIMWQVPSTIIAAVDDGNKGLLAAAKVLDGKLEGLVNVIGGSDECE
;
A
#
# COMPACT_ATOMS: atom_id res chain seq x y z
N MET A 1 -8.53 11.10 8.12
CA MET A 1 -7.50 12.10 7.73
C MET A 1 -6.65 11.51 6.62
N THR A 2 -6.18 12.28 5.63
CA THR A 2 -5.38 11.73 4.53
C THR A 2 -3.89 11.77 4.85
N TRP A 3 -3.09 10.90 4.22
CA TRP A 3 -1.64 10.89 4.41
C TRP A 3 -0.97 12.26 4.13
N PRO A 4 -1.28 12.99 3.04
CA PRO A 4 -0.71 14.31 2.80
C PRO A 4 -0.96 15.30 3.95
N SER A 5 -2.15 15.27 4.56
CA SER A 5 -2.46 16.13 5.70
C SER A 5 -1.69 15.73 6.97
N ILE A 6 -1.58 14.44 7.26
CA ILE A 6 -0.79 13.94 8.41
C ILE A 6 0.68 14.34 8.24
N ALA A 7 1.25 14.12 7.05
CA ALA A 7 2.64 14.46 6.76
C ALA A 7 2.89 15.98 6.89
N ALA A 8 1.99 16.81 6.38
CA ALA A 8 2.09 18.27 6.49
C ALA A 8 2.01 18.78 7.94
N ASN A 9 1.38 18.04 8.85
CA ASN A 9 1.29 18.38 10.27
C ASN A 9 2.60 18.14 11.05
N ILE A 10 3.59 17.47 10.45
CA ILE A 10 4.89 17.19 11.07
C ILE A 10 5.76 18.45 10.99
N THR A 11 5.63 19.32 11.99
CA THR A 11 6.38 20.58 12.07
C THR A 11 7.55 20.53 13.05
N SER A 12 7.67 19.47 13.85
CA SER A 12 8.79 19.24 14.78
C SER A 12 8.98 17.75 15.08
N TYR A 13 10.14 17.39 15.63
CA TYR A 13 10.51 15.99 15.95
C TYR A 13 10.57 15.71 17.45
N ASN A 14 9.92 16.53 18.28
CA ASN A 14 9.86 16.33 19.72
C ASN A 14 8.84 15.23 20.11
N LYS A 15 8.83 14.86 21.39
CA LYS A 15 7.93 13.82 21.93
C LYS A 15 6.46 14.11 21.67
N THR A 16 6.01 15.35 21.87
CA THR A 16 4.62 15.76 21.65
C THR A 16 4.21 15.63 20.18
N SER A 17 5.07 16.05 19.24
CA SER A 17 4.83 15.86 17.81
C SER A 17 4.78 14.39 17.42
N LYS A 18 5.63 13.54 18.00
CA LYS A 18 5.59 12.09 17.78
C LYS A 18 4.28 11.47 18.28
N GLU A 19 3.84 11.83 19.49
CA GLU A 19 2.57 11.32 20.07
C GLU A 19 1.36 11.76 19.24
N LYS A 20 1.36 13.03 18.79
CA LYS A 20 0.33 13.55 17.88
C LYS A 20 0.31 12.76 16.56
N PHE A 21 1.47 12.54 15.95
CA PHE A 21 1.59 11.77 14.71
C PHE A 21 1.02 10.36 14.86
N ILE A 22 1.38 9.65 15.94
CA ILE A 22 0.86 8.29 16.22
C ILE A 22 -0.67 8.32 16.28
N LYS A 23 -1.24 9.25 17.04
CA LYS A 23 -2.70 9.38 17.20
C LYS A 23 -3.40 9.69 15.89
N GLU A 24 -2.82 10.57 15.05
CA GLU A 24 -3.38 10.90 13.74
C GLU A 24 -3.36 9.70 12.78
N VAL A 25 -2.29 8.90 12.80
CA VAL A 25 -2.19 7.68 12.01
C VAL A 25 -3.18 6.62 12.51
N GLU A 26 -3.23 6.35 13.80
CA GLU A 26 -4.17 5.38 14.40
C GLU A 26 -5.63 5.71 14.09
N ALA A 27 -5.98 7.00 14.03
CA ALA A 27 -7.31 7.46 13.64
C ALA A 27 -7.57 7.41 12.13
N ALA A 28 -6.54 7.27 11.30
CA ALA A 28 -6.64 7.28 9.85
C ALA A 28 -6.53 5.89 9.21
N VAL A 29 -5.86 4.94 9.86
CA VAL A 29 -5.80 3.55 9.39
C VAL A 29 -7.16 2.88 9.47
N GLY A 30 -7.52 2.17 8.40
CA GLY A 30 -8.74 1.37 8.32
C GLY A 30 -8.67 0.09 9.16
N PRO A 31 -9.76 -0.72 9.15
CA PRO A 31 -9.88 -1.92 9.96
C PRO A 31 -8.77 -2.96 9.67
N GLU A 32 -8.35 -3.08 8.42
CA GLU A 32 -7.24 -3.97 8.02
C GLU A 32 -5.85 -3.40 8.32
N GLY A 33 -5.79 -2.25 9.01
CA GLY A 33 -4.55 -1.62 9.44
C GLY A 33 -3.80 -0.88 8.34
N PHE A 34 -4.44 -0.59 7.20
CA PHE A 34 -3.89 0.20 6.09
C PHE A 34 -4.60 1.54 5.94
N MET A 35 -3.87 2.54 5.42
CA MET A 35 -4.42 3.79 4.89
C MET A 35 -3.86 4.06 3.50
N ILE A 36 -4.58 4.85 2.70
CA ILE A 36 -4.12 5.27 1.37
C ILE A 36 -3.09 6.40 1.51
N PHE A 37 -1.95 6.21 0.86
CA PHE A 37 -0.86 7.19 0.74
C PHE A 37 -0.99 8.03 -0.53
N GLY A 38 -1.50 7.43 -1.61
CA GLY A 38 -1.71 8.10 -2.88
C GLY A 38 -2.34 7.20 -3.93
N GLU A 39 -2.78 7.80 -5.03
CA GLU A 39 -3.43 7.11 -6.13
C GLU A 39 -2.89 7.64 -7.47
N PHE A 40 -2.71 6.73 -8.42
CA PHE A 40 -2.39 7.06 -9.80
C PHE A 40 -3.53 6.57 -10.68
N ASN A 41 -4.30 7.50 -11.23
CA ASN A 41 -5.38 7.20 -12.16
C ASN A 41 -4.81 7.04 -13.58
N HIS A 42 -4.57 5.80 -13.99
CA HIS A 42 -4.12 5.50 -15.35
C HIS A 42 -5.24 5.70 -16.37
N GLY A 43 -6.49 5.39 -15.99
CA GLY A 43 -7.66 5.53 -16.86
C GLY A 43 -7.91 6.97 -17.34
N SER A 44 -7.41 7.98 -16.62
CA SER A 44 -7.59 9.38 -17.02
C SER A 44 -6.80 9.80 -18.25
N TRP A 45 -5.76 9.05 -18.65
CA TRP A 45 -4.84 9.48 -19.72
C TRP A 45 -4.53 8.41 -20.77
N LEU A 46 -4.72 7.12 -20.50
CA LEU A 46 -4.54 6.07 -21.50
C LEU A 46 -5.35 6.27 -22.80
N PRO A 47 -6.61 6.77 -22.75
CA PRO A 47 -7.39 7.04 -23.96
C PRO A 47 -6.76 8.08 -24.91
N LEU A 48 -5.90 8.99 -24.40
CA LEU A 48 -5.19 9.97 -25.22
C LEU A 48 -4.21 9.30 -26.22
N PHE A 49 -3.80 8.07 -25.93
CA PHE A 49 -2.84 7.31 -26.72
C PHE A 49 -3.47 6.08 -27.40
N ASN A 50 -4.81 6.02 -27.48
CA ASN A 50 -5.55 4.88 -28.02
C ASN A 50 -5.21 3.53 -27.33
N VAL A 51 -4.71 3.58 -26.10
CA VAL A 51 -4.54 2.41 -25.25
C VAL A 51 -5.85 2.22 -24.50
N ASP A 52 -6.46 1.06 -24.70
CA ASP A 52 -7.72 0.68 -24.09
C ASP A 52 -8.84 1.70 -24.35
N THR A 53 -9.39 1.65 -25.57
CA THR A 53 -10.37 2.62 -26.07
C THR A 53 -11.74 2.53 -25.40
N ASN A 54 -11.89 1.72 -24.34
CA ASN A 54 -13.11 1.69 -23.55
C ASN A 54 -13.11 2.90 -22.58
N PRO A 55 -13.94 3.92 -22.81
CA PRO A 55 -13.96 5.14 -22.00
C PRO A 55 -14.45 4.91 -20.56
N HIS A 56 -14.95 3.71 -20.26
CA HIS A 56 -15.37 3.33 -18.91
C HIS A 56 -14.28 2.63 -18.11
N LEU A 57 -13.21 2.13 -18.76
CA LEU A 57 -12.21 1.32 -18.07
C LEU A 57 -11.49 2.13 -16.99
N GLU A 58 -11.91 1.92 -15.75
CA GLU A 58 -11.22 2.44 -14.59
C GLU A 58 -10.00 1.57 -14.30
N ILE A 59 -8.81 2.17 -14.37
CA ILE A 59 -7.57 1.54 -13.92
C ILE A 59 -6.81 2.51 -13.01
N LYS A 60 -6.64 2.12 -11.75
CA LYS A 60 -6.03 2.92 -10.69
C LYS A 60 -4.98 2.09 -9.96
N ARG A 61 -3.75 2.62 -9.86
CA ARG A 61 -2.74 2.11 -8.93
C ARG A 61 -2.90 2.84 -7.61
N ILE A 62 -3.13 2.10 -6.54
CA ILE A 62 -3.35 2.63 -5.20
C ILE A 62 -2.13 2.27 -4.36
N ILE A 63 -1.53 3.29 -3.76
CA ILE A 63 -0.41 3.14 -2.82
C ILE A 63 -0.98 3.22 -1.41
N LEU A 64 -0.72 2.19 -0.61
CA LEU A 64 -1.33 2.02 0.71
C LEU A 64 -0.36 1.41 1.71
N GLY A 65 -0.51 1.76 2.99
CA GLY A 65 0.41 1.33 4.01
C GLY A 65 -0.01 1.77 5.39
N ASN A 66 0.88 1.54 6.35
CA ASN A 66 0.79 2.06 7.70
C ASN A 66 2.18 2.52 8.12
N PRO A 67 2.40 3.83 8.35
CA PRO A 67 3.74 4.32 8.66
C PRO A 67 4.27 3.79 10.01
N LEU A 68 3.38 3.38 10.93
CA LEU A 68 3.76 2.74 12.19
C LEU A 68 4.21 1.29 12.02
N ILE A 69 3.84 0.64 10.91
CA ILE A 69 4.37 -0.68 10.53
C ILE A 69 5.63 -0.49 9.67
N ALA A 70 5.60 0.46 8.73
CA ALA A 70 6.70 0.73 7.81
C ALA A 70 8.01 1.07 8.54
N ILE A 71 7.93 1.78 9.68
CA ILE A 71 9.11 2.11 10.48
C ILE A 71 9.90 0.87 10.91
N THR A 72 9.25 -0.26 11.20
CA THR A 72 9.96 -1.50 11.55
C THR A 72 10.80 -1.98 10.39
N MET A 73 10.24 -2.00 9.17
CA MET A 73 10.95 -2.44 7.96
C MET A 73 12.09 -1.49 7.62
N LEU A 74 11.84 -0.18 7.66
CA LEU A 74 12.85 0.85 7.41
C LEU A 74 13.97 0.82 8.45
N SER A 75 13.66 0.53 9.72
CA SER A 75 14.64 0.42 10.80
C SER A 75 15.44 -0.88 10.75
N GLN A 76 14.81 -1.99 10.35
CA GLN A 76 15.50 -3.27 10.17
C GLN A 76 16.46 -3.25 9.00
N SER A 77 16.24 -2.38 8.00
CA SER A 77 17.13 -2.15 6.86
C SER A 77 18.42 -1.44 7.28
N SER A 78 19.20 -2.05 8.18
CA SER A 78 20.26 -1.45 8.99
C SER A 78 21.50 -0.94 8.23
N LYS A 79 21.55 -1.13 6.90
CA LYS A 79 22.66 -0.66 6.05
C LYS A 79 22.23 0.25 4.89
N SER A 80 20.95 0.28 4.54
CA SER A 80 20.43 1.11 3.45
C SER A 80 18.93 1.29 3.61
N LEU A 81 18.37 2.49 3.45
CA LEU A 81 16.92 2.73 3.48
C LEU A 81 16.19 2.19 2.23
N ASN A 82 16.78 1.22 1.52
CA ASN A 82 16.31 0.68 0.25
C ASN A 82 14.94 0.01 0.35
N ALA A 83 14.57 -0.50 1.53
CA ALA A 83 13.21 -0.99 1.78
C ALA A 83 12.14 0.08 1.47
N GLY A 84 12.47 1.37 1.58
CA GLY A 84 11.59 2.48 1.23
C GLY A 84 11.18 2.56 -0.24
N LEU A 85 11.82 1.79 -1.13
CA LEU A 85 11.36 1.63 -2.52
C LEU A 85 10.10 0.74 -2.62
N PHE A 86 9.85 -0.10 -1.60
CA PHE A 86 8.81 -1.13 -1.60
C PHE A 86 7.82 -1.01 -0.44
N VAL A 87 8.00 0.00 0.42
CA VAL A 87 7.04 0.38 1.46
C VAL A 87 6.74 1.86 1.34
N PRO A 88 5.47 2.30 1.25
CA PRO A 88 4.22 1.51 1.27
C PRO A 88 4.05 0.53 0.11
N VAL A 89 3.10 -0.41 0.26
CA VAL A 89 2.76 -1.41 -0.77
C VAL A 89 1.78 -0.82 -1.78
N GLU A 90 1.45 -1.60 -2.81
CA GLU A 90 0.58 -1.17 -3.89
C GLU A 90 -0.36 -2.26 -4.37
N ILE A 91 -1.53 -1.82 -4.82
CA ILE A 91 -2.49 -2.62 -5.57
C ILE A 91 -2.83 -1.91 -6.88
N LEU A 92 -3.11 -2.69 -7.91
CA LEU A 92 -3.70 -2.23 -9.15
C LEU A 92 -5.15 -2.71 -9.19
N VAL A 93 -6.07 -1.78 -9.24
CA VAL A 93 -7.50 -2.05 -9.38
C VAL A 93 -7.88 -1.71 -10.81
N ARG A 94 -8.49 -2.66 -11.52
CA ARG A 94 -9.03 -2.40 -12.85
C ARG A 94 -10.42 -2.98 -13.05
N GLU A 95 -11.28 -2.27 -13.76
CA GLU A 95 -12.53 -2.83 -14.26
C GLU A 95 -12.26 -3.92 -15.30
N LEU A 96 -13.09 -4.96 -15.33
CA LEU A 96 -13.03 -6.01 -16.35
C LEU A 96 -14.05 -5.73 -17.46
N PRO A 97 -13.69 -5.93 -18.75
CA PRO A 97 -14.60 -5.71 -19.85
C PRO A 97 -15.88 -6.56 -19.79
N GLY A 98 -16.99 -5.98 -20.23
CA GLY A 98 -18.27 -6.69 -20.38
C GLY A 98 -18.96 -7.01 -19.06
N GLU A 99 -18.97 -6.05 -18.12
CA GLU A 99 -19.66 -6.14 -16.82
C GLU A 99 -19.16 -7.31 -15.94
N LYS A 100 -17.91 -7.74 -16.13
CA LYS A 100 -17.29 -8.86 -15.40
C LYS A 100 -16.75 -8.49 -14.01
N GLY A 101 -17.09 -7.29 -13.53
CA GLY A 101 -16.66 -6.79 -12.22
C GLY A 101 -15.27 -6.14 -12.24
N THR A 102 -14.54 -6.32 -11.14
CA THR A 102 -13.27 -5.64 -10.88
C THR A 102 -12.18 -6.68 -10.58
N GLU A 103 -11.00 -6.49 -11.16
CA GLU A 103 -9.81 -7.26 -10.81
C GLU A 103 -8.89 -6.43 -9.92
N ILE A 104 -8.35 -7.08 -8.89
CA ILE A 104 -7.33 -6.52 -8.01
C ILE A 104 -6.06 -7.36 -8.19
N MET A 105 -4.97 -6.70 -8.56
CA MET A 105 -3.64 -7.31 -8.59
C MET A 105 -2.73 -6.62 -7.59
N TRP A 106 -1.78 -7.36 -7.04
CA TRP A 106 -0.79 -6.80 -6.12
C TRP A 106 0.54 -7.53 -6.28
N GLN A 107 1.61 -6.85 -5.85
CA GLN A 107 2.91 -7.48 -5.71
C GLN A 107 2.99 -8.12 -4.32
N VAL A 108 3.52 -9.35 -4.22
CA VAL A 108 3.79 -10.00 -2.93
C VAL A 108 5.02 -9.31 -2.31
N PRO A 109 4.88 -8.53 -1.22
CA PRO A 109 5.95 -7.69 -0.69
C PRO A 109 7.30 -8.40 -0.48
N SER A 110 7.28 -9.61 0.09
CA SER A 110 8.51 -10.37 0.37
C SER A 110 9.29 -10.75 -0.89
N THR A 111 8.65 -10.91 -2.04
CA THR A 111 9.33 -11.27 -3.29
C THR A 111 10.28 -10.17 -3.77
N ILE A 112 9.85 -8.92 -3.62
CA ILE A 112 10.62 -7.76 -4.09
C ILE A 112 11.58 -7.28 -2.99
N ILE A 113 11.15 -7.27 -1.73
CA ILE A 113 12.00 -6.86 -0.62
C ILE A 113 13.18 -7.82 -0.43
N ALA A 114 12.98 -9.12 -0.64
CA ALA A 114 14.08 -10.10 -0.65
C ALA A 114 15.14 -9.79 -1.72
N ALA A 115 14.76 -9.17 -2.85
CA ALA A 115 15.71 -8.86 -3.92
C ALA A 115 16.70 -7.74 -3.54
N VAL A 116 16.35 -6.89 -2.57
CA VAL A 116 17.24 -5.85 -2.04
C VAL A 116 17.79 -6.16 -0.65
N ASP A 117 17.40 -7.31 -0.09
CA ASP A 117 17.81 -7.77 1.20
C ASP A 117 19.17 -8.47 1.08
N ASP A 118 20.26 -7.79 1.45
CA ASP A 118 21.64 -8.31 1.48
C ASP A 118 21.83 -9.32 2.64
N GLY A 119 20.98 -10.35 2.70
CA GLY A 119 20.99 -11.41 3.70
C GLY A 119 20.36 -11.08 5.05
N ASN A 120 19.59 -9.99 5.18
CA ASN A 120 18.97 -9.59 6.44
C ASN A 120 17.62 -10.29 6.69
N LYS A 121 17.74 -11.46 7.33
CA LYS A 121 16.62 -12.30 7.78
C LYS A 121 15.50 -11.56 8.54
N GLY A 122 15.81 -10.47 9.23
CA GLY A 122 14.83 -9.66 9.96
C GLY A 122 13.89 -8.90 9.02
N LEU A 123 14.43 -8.29 7.97
CA LEU A 123 13.65 -7.57 6.96
C LEU A 123 12.76 -8.54 6.16
N LEU A 124 13.31 -9.69 5.76
CA LEU A 124 12.53 -10.73 5.09
C LEU A 124 11.36 -11.24 5.96
N ALA A 125 11.59 -11.47 7.25
CA ALA A 125 10.54 -11.90 8.17
C ALA A 125 9.42 -10.85 8.29
N ALA A 126 9.78 -9.56 8.39
CA ALA A 126 8.80 -8.48 8.42
C ALA A 126 8.03 -8.35 7.09
N ALA A 127 8.70 -8.55 5.95
CA ALA A 127 8.05 -8.56 4.65
C ALA A 127 7.02 -9.68 4.52
N LYS A 128 7.31 -10.89 5.02
CA LYS A 128 6.34 -11.99 5.05
C LYS A 128 5.11 -11.72 5.91
N VAL A 129 5.27 -11.00 7.02
CA VAL A 129 4.13 -10.54 7.83
C VAL A 129 3.29 -9.54 7.03
N LEU A 130 3.94 -8.67 6.24
CA LEU A 130 3.26 -7.72 5.38
C LEU A 130 2.51 -8.42 4.21
N ASP A 131 3.05 -9.52 3.67
CA ASP A 131 2.36 -10.35 2.66
C ASP A 131 0.96 -10.76 3.17
N GLY A 132 0.90 -11.40 4.34
CA GLY A 132 -0.35 -11.91 4.90
C GLY A 132 -1.34 -10.80 5.25
N LYS A 133 -0.86 -9.61 5.65
CA LYS A 133 -1.73 -8.44 5.87
C LYS A 133 -2.34 -7.93 4.57
N LEU A 134 -1.55 -7.84 3.51
CA LEU A 134 -2.03 -7.37 2.21
C LEU A 134 -2.99 -8.38 1.57
N GLU A 135 -2.68 -9.68 1.67
CA GLU A 135 -3.57 -10.76 1.23
C GLU A 135 -4.89 -10.74 2.00
N GLY A 136 -4.86 -10.57 3.32
CA GLY A 136 -6.06 -10.42 4.15
C GLY A 136 -6.93 -9.25 3.69
N LEU A 137 -6.32 -8.08 3.42
CA LEU A 137 -7.04 -6.93 2.87
C LEU A 137 -7.70 -7.26 1.52
N VAL A 138 -6.96 -7.88 0.59
CA VAL A 138 -7.51 -8.21 -0.73
C VAL A 138 -8.67 -9.20 -0.62
N ASN A 139 -8.57 -10.21 0.25
CA ASN A 139 -9.66 -11.16 0.48
C ASN A 139 -10.92 -10.48 1.03
N VAL A 140 -10.77 -9.51 1.93
CA VAL A 140 -11.90 -8.71 2.46
C VAL A 140 -12.55 -7.88 1.34
N ILE A 141 -11.74 -7.28 0.45
CA ILE A 141 -12.27 -6.46 -0.66
C ILE A 141 -12.95 -7.32 -1.73
N GLY A 142 -12.36 -8.47 -2.07
CA GLY A 142 -12.84 -9.37 -3.12
C GLY A 142 -14.19 -10.00 -2.82
N GLY A 143 -14.66 -9.93 -1.57
CA GLY A 143 -15.82 -10.65 -1.09
C GLY A 143 -15.47 -12.12 -0.92
N SER A 144 -15.50 -12.61 0.32
CA SER A 144 -15.48 -14.03 0.60
C SER A 144 -16.80 -14.65 0.14
N ASP A 145 -16.89 -15.01 -1.14
CA ASP A 145 -17.85 -16.01 -1.63
C ASP A 145 -17.34 -17.41 -1.22
N GLU A 146 -17.29 -17.66 0.09
CA GLU A 146 -17.49 -19.02 0.60
C GLU A 146 -18.98 -19.12 0.91
N CYS A 147 -19.75 -19.53 -0.11
CA CYS A 147 -21.12 -20.01 0.09
C CYS A 147 -21.07 -21.28 0.96
N GLU A 148 -21.66 -21.21 2.16
CA GLU A 148 -22.21 -22.39 2.85
C GLU A 148 -23.35 -23.03 2.03
#